data_AF-A0A2N8PP08-F1
#
_entry.id   AF-A0A2N8PP08-F1
#
_cell.length_a   1.000
_cell.length_b   1.000
_cell.length_c   1.000
_cell.angle_alpha   90.00
_cell.angle_beta   90.00
_cell.angle_gamma   90.00
#
_symmetry.space_group_name_H-M   'P 1'
#
loop_
_entity.id
_entity.type
_entity.pdbx_description
1 polymer ?
#
loop_
_entity_poly.entity_id
_entity_poly.type
_entity_poly.pdbx_seq_one_letter_code
_entity_poly.pdbx_strand_id
1 'polypeptide(L)'
;MANTNPTEQPVRLADPPAVGRTLSVRVRDAGMHDDLRVIMRTGCDASAAVRQAVLFLANVYYEAWARGHYPAGVAPVITSANIEPYRPVRQTDQAV
;
A
#
# COMPACT_ATOMS: atom_id res chain seq x y z
N MET A 1 -21.93 -46.54 -5.71
CA MET A 1 -20.70 -45.79 -6.01
C MET A 1 -20.93 -44.35 -5.58
N ALA A 2 -20.32 -43.94 -4.47
CA ALA A 2 -20.48 -42.58 -3.93
C ALA A 2 -19.25 -41.77 -4.33
N ASN A 3 -19.41 -40.85 -5.28
CA ASN A 3 -18.37 -39.88 -5.61
C ASN A 3 -18.44 -38.76 -4.57
N THR A 4 -17.60 -38.84 -3.55
CA THR A 4 -17.35 -37.71 -2.65
C THR A 4 -16.47 -36.70 -3.37
N ASN A 5 -17.06 -35.60 -3.81
CA ASN A 5 -16.32 -34.44 -4.31
C ASN A 5 -15.39 -33.92 -3.19
N PRO A 6 -14.10 -33.65 -3.48
CA PRO A 6 -13.20 -33.10 -2.50
C PRO A 6 -13.63 -31.66 -2.19
N THR A 7 -13.80 -31.43 -0.90
CA THR A 7 -14.08 -30.18 -0.21
C THR A 7 -13.33 -28.99 -0.83
N GLU A 8 -14.05 -27.91 -1.14
CA GLU A 8 -13.48 -26.58 -1.33
C GLU A 8 -12.57 -26.27 -0.13
N GLN A 9 -11.26 -26.22 -0.36
CA GLN A 9 -10.32 -25.79 0.66
C GLN A 9 -10.55 -24.29 0.91
N PRO A 10 -10.81 -23.88 2.16
CA PRO A 10 -10.85 -22.46 2.51
C PRO A 10 -9.52 -21.83 2.09
N VAL A 11 -9.58 -20.68 1.39
CA VAL A 11 -8.39 -19.90 1.05
C VAL A 11 -7.67 -19.59 2.36
N ARG A 12 -6.59 -20.32 2.67
CA ARG A 12 -5.70 -19.95 3.77
C ARG A 12 -5.14 -18.58 3.43
N LEU A 13 -5.56 -17.54 4.16
CA LEU A 13 -4.82 -16.29 4.17
C LEU A 13 -3.41 -16.63 4.63
N ALA A 14 -2.46 -16.56 3.71
CA ALA A 14 -1.06 -16.76 4.04
C ALA A 14 -0.62 -15.62 4.95
N ASP A 15 0.04 -15.96 6.05
CA ASP A 15 0.73 -14.97 6.89
C ASP A 15 1.68 -14.13 6.03
N PRO A 16 1.90 -12.84 6.37
CA PRO A 16 2.87 -12.03 5.65
C PRO A 16 4.26 -12.68 5.70
N PRO A 17 5.11 -12.47 4.67
CA PRO A 17 6.48 -12.98 4.70
C PRO A 17 7.24 -12.52 5.96
N ALA A 18 8.07 -13.40 6.51
CA ALA A 18 8.90 -13.07 7.67
C ALA A 18 9.86 -11.90 7.39
N VAL A 19 10.23 -11.15 8.43
CA VAL A 19 11.19 -10.04 8.33
C VAL A 19 12.49 -10.50 7.67
N GLY A 20 13.01 -9.69 6.73
CA GLY A 20 14.22 -10.00 5.97
C GLY A 20 14.02 -10.96 4.79
N ARG A 21 12.81 -11.53 4.61
CA ARG A 21 12.48 -12.31 3.41
C ARG A 21 12.05 -11.40 2.27
N THR A 22 12.44 -11.77 1.05
CA THR A 22 12.03 -11.08 -0.17
C THR A 22 10.54 -11.26 -0.44
N LEU A 23 9.85 -10.17 -0.76
CA LEU A 23 8.52 -10.15 -1.37
C LEU A 23 8.67 -9.76 -2.85
N SER A 24 8.19 -10.60 -3.76
CA SER A 24 8.22 -10.31 -5.20
C SER A 24 6.85 -9.84 -5.68
N VAL A 25 6.78 -8.64 -6.23
CA VAL A 25 5.55 -8.07 -6.79
C VAL A 25 5.74 -7.88 -8.29
N ARG A 26 4.88 -8.52 -9.10
CA ARG A 26 4.86 -8.32 -10.55
C ARG A 26 4.10 -7.04 -10.87
N VAL A 27 4.70 -6.18 -11.69
CA VAL A 27 4.01 -5.05 -12.34
C VAL A 27 3.04 -5.63 -13.37
N ARG A 28 1.73 -5.57 -13.07
CA ARG A 28 0.71 -6.32 -13.83
C ARG A 28 0.29 -5.65 -15.13
N ASP A 29 0.31 -4.33 -15.16
CA ASP A 29 -0.18 -3.52 -16.27
C ASP A 29 0.58 -2.18 -16.37
N ALA A 30 0.28 -1.44 -17.43
CA ALA A 30 0.87 -0.13 -17.68
C ALA A 30 0.50 0.91 -16.61
N GLY A 31 -0.70 0.80 -16.02
CA GLY A 31 -1.14 1.73 -14.97
C GLY A 31 -0.25 1.64 -13.75
N MET A 32 -0.01 0.43 -13.24
CA MET A 32 0.90 0.21 -12.11
C MET A 32 2.32 0.68 -12.40
N HIS A 33 2.81 0.48 -13.64
CA HIS A 33 4.11 0.99 -14.05
C HIS A 33 4.17 2.52 -13.95
N ASP A 34 3.14 3.20 -14.47
CA ASP A 34 3.08 4.66 -14.48
C ASP A 34 2.90 5.25 -13.06
N ASP A 35 2.13 4.59 -12.20
CA ASP A 35 1.99 4.96 -10.80
C ASP A 35 3.32 4.87 -10.05
N LEU A 36 4.05 3.76 -10.22
CA LEU A 36 5.39 3.60 -9.66
C LEU A 36 6.33 4.70 -10.18
N ARG A 37 6.26 5.02 -11.48
CA ARG A 37 7.05 6.10 -12.06
C ARG A 37 6.75 7.45 -11.43
N VAL A 38 5.48 7.76 -11.14
CA VAL A 38 5.10 9.00 -10.45
C VAL A 38 5.73 9.08 -9.06
N ILE A 39 5.63 8.01 -8.26
CA ILE A 39 6.22 7.98 -6.91
C ILE A 39 7.75 8.11 -6.97
N MET A 40 8.39 7.41 -7.89
CA MET A 40 9.84 7.42 -8.06
C MET A 40 10.40 8.77 -8.56
N ARG A 41 9.56 9.72 -9.00
CA ARG A 41 10.02 11.11 -9.28
C ARG A 41 10.55 11.82 -8.03
N THR A 42 10.26 11.29 -6.84
CA THR A 42 10.85 11.75 -5.57
C THR A 42 12.31 11.31 -5.38
N GLY A 43 12.84 10.48 -6.29
CA GLY A 43 14.20 9.94 -6.23
C GLY A 43 14.33 8.61 -5.51
N CYS A 44 13.23 8.01 -5.04
CA CYS A 44 13.26 6.68 -4.42
C CYS A 44 13.28 5.56 -5.46
N ASP A 45 13.77 4.37 -5.07
CA ASP A 45 13.65 3.16 -5.88
C ASP A 45 12.26 2.53 -5.81
N ALA A 46 11.99 1.53 -6.67
CA ALA A 46 10.70 0.84 -6.71
C ALA A 46 10.38 0.08 -5.41
N SER A 47 11.38 -0.45 -4.72
CA SER A 47 11.17 -1.18 -3.46
C SER A 47 10.76 -0.22 -2.34
N ALA A 48 11.38 0.97 -2.28
CA ALA A 48 11.02 2.04 -1.38
C ALA A 48 9.60 2.56 -1.68
N ALA A 49 9.26 2.75 -2.96
CA ALA A 49 7.91 3.12 -3.37
C ALA A 49 6.86 2.11 -2.89
N VAL A 50 7.09 0.80 -3.10
CA VAL A 50 6.19 -0.26 -2.65
C VAL A 50 6.10 -0.32 -1.12
N ARG A 51 7.22 -0.21 -0.40
CA ARG A 51 7.21 -0.16 1.07
C ARG A 51 6.38 1.01 1.59
N GLN A 52 6.54 2.19 0.98
CA GLN A 52 5.79 3.39 1.37
C GLN A 52 4.29 3.23 1.10
N ALA A 53 3.91 2.67 -0.05
CA ALA A 53 2.51 2.41 -0.39
C ALA A 53 1.85 1.44 0.60
N VAL A 54 2.55 0.35 0.96
CA VAL A 54 2.07 -0.62 1.96
C VAL A 54 1.92 0.04 3.33
N LEU A 55 2.90 0.83 3.77
CA LEU A 55 2.85 1.54 5.05
C LEU A 55 1.67 2.51 5.12
N PHE A 56 1.46 3.31 4.07
CA PHE A 56 0.33 4.23 3.99
C PHE A 56 -1.01 3.49 4.10
N LEU A 57 -1.19 2.44 3.30
CA LEU A 57 -2.44 1.68 3.30
C LEU A 57 -2.69 0.98 4.65
N ALA A 58 -1.67 0.39 5.25
CA ALA A 58 -1.76 -0.25 6.56
C ALA A 58 -2.18 0.74 7.66
N ASN A 59 -1.63 1.96 7.65
CA ASN A 59 -2.01 3.00 8.61
C ASN A 59 -3.47 3.43 8.43
N VAL A 60 -3.94 3.58 7.19
CA VAL A 60 -5.35 3.89 6.92
C VAL A 60 -6.28 2.81 7.47
N TYR A 61 -5.93 1.53 7.26
CA TYR A 61 -6.74 0.40 7.74
C TYR A 61 -6.75 0.33 9.27
N TYR A 62 -5.57 0.46 9.88
CA TYR A 62 -5.42 0.46 11.33
C TYR A 62 -6.26 1.56 11.98
N GLU A 63 -6.16 2.80 11.50
CA GLU A 63 -6.92 3.93 12.05
C GLU A 63 -8.43 3.76 11.87
N ALA A 64 -8.88 3.25 10.72
CA ALA A 64 -10.30 3.00 10.46
C ALA A 64 -10.90 1.99 11.45
N TRP A 65 -10.15 0.91 11.76
CA TRP A 65 -10.58 -0.11 12.72
C TRP A 65 -10.44 0.38 14.17
N ALA A 66 -9.31 1.01 14.51
CA ALA A 66 -9.03 1.47 15.87
C ALA A 66 -10.06 2.50 16.36
N ARG A 67 -10.59 3.33 15.46
CA ARG A 67 -11.63 4.32 15.77
C ARG A 67 -13.06 3.77 15.71
N GLY A 68 -13.23 2.50 15.31
CA GLY A 68 -14.55 1.88 15.16
C GLY A 68 -15.38 2.38 13.98
N HIS A 69 -14.78 3.10 13.03
CA HIS A 69 -15.48 3.57 11.82
C HIS A 69 -15.74 2.43 10.82
N TYR A 70 -14.91 1.39 10.86
CA TYR A 70 -15.09 0.16 10.09
C TYR A 70 -14.98 -1.07 10.98
N PRO A 71 -15.73 -2.16 10.71
CA PRO A 71 -15.53 -3.42 11.41
C PRO A 71 -14.11 -3.94 11.22
N ALA A 72 -13.51 -4.48 12.28
CA ALA A 72 -12.16 -5.05 12.21
C ALA A 72 -12.07 -6.14 11.13
N GLY A 73 -11.02 -6.08 10.31
CA GLY A 73 -10.81 -7.02 9.20
C GLY A 73 -11.60 -6.70 7.92
N VAL A 74 -12.51 -5.73 7.94
CA VAL A 74 -13.19 -5.26 6.73
C VAL A 74 -12.35 -4.16 6.08
N ALA A 75 -11.97 -4.35 4.81
CA ALA A 75 -11.22 -3.36 4.04
C ALA A 75 -12.02 -2.05 3.91
N PRO A 76 -11.51 -0.92 4.41
CA PRO A 76 -12.14 0.38 4.22
C PRO A 76 -12.17 0.80 2.75
N VAL A 77 -13.19 1.57 2.36
CA VAL A 77 -13.23 2.23 1.05
C VAL A 77 -12.58 3.60 1.17
N ILE A 78 -11.44 3.79 0.52
CA ILE A 78 -10.74 5.07 0.50
C ILE A 78 -11.36 5.94 -0.60
N THR A 79 -12.10 6.98 -0.20
CA THR A 79 -12.77 7.90 -1.14
C THR A 79 -11.92 9.11 -1.51
N SER A 80 -11.03 9.54 -0.62
CA SER A 80 -10.12 10.66 -0.83
C SER A 80 -8.89 10.56 0.08
N ALA A 81 -7.80 11.21 -0.34
CA ALA A 81 -6.63 11.44 0.49
C ALA A 81 -6.29 12.94 0.43
N ASN A 82 -6.16 13.56 1.60
CA ASN A 82 -5.81 14.99 1.70
C ASN A 82 -4.31 15.12 1.98
N ILE A 83 -3.63 15.95 1.20
CA ILE A 83 -2.20 16.23 1.35
C ILE A 83 -2.07 17.72 1.63
N GLU A 84 -1.25 18.09 2.61
CA GLU A 84 -0.97 19.49 2.87
C GLU A 84 -0.30 20.14 1.65
N PRO A 85 -0.73 21.34 1.22
CA PRO A 85 -0.07 22.05 0.13
C PRO A 85 1.41 22.26 0.42
N TYR A 86 2.26 21.98 -0.58
CA TYR A 86 3.69 22.26 -0.46
C TYR A 86 3.90 23.76 -0.23
N ARG A 87 4.55 24.09 0.90
CA ARG A 87 5.00 25.45 1.19
C ARG A 87 6.52 25.50 1.06
N PRO A 88 7.08 26.20 0.06
CA PRO A 88 8.52 26.35 -0.03
C PRO A 88 9.01 27.13 1.18
N VAL A 89 10.04 26.60 1.86
CA VAL A 89 10.82 27.40 2.81
C VAL A 89 11.55 28.44 1.96
N ARG A 90 11.32 29.73 2.19
CA ARG A 90 12.10 30.79 1.52
C ARG A 90 13.58 30.53 1.83
N GLN A 91 14.38 30.21 0.82
CA GLN A 91 15.83 30.20 0.98
C GLN A 91 16.29 31.63 1.22
N THR A 92 16.93 31.87 2.35
CA THR A 92 17.41 33.19 2.79
C THR A 92 18.58 33.73 1.96
N ASP A 93 19.09 33.00 0.98
CA ASP A 93 20.36 33.29 0.29
C ASP A 93 20.24 33.54 -1.23
N GLN A 94 19.09 34.02 -1.71
CA GLN A 94 19.04 34.72 -3.01
C GLN A 94 19.02 36.24 -2.79
N ALA A 95 20.11 36.75 -2.23
CA ALA A 95 20.45 38.16 -2.29
C ALA A 95 21.86 38.30 -2.89
N VAL A 96 21.92 39.08 -3.97
CA VAL A 96 23.07 39.58 -4.75
C VAL A 96 23.54 38.67 -5.89
#